data_AF-A0A2S9V734-F1
#
_entry.id   AF-A0A2S9V734-F1
#
_cell.length_a   1.000
_cell.length_b   1.000
_cell.length_c   1.000
_cell.angle_alpha   90.00
_cell.angle_beta   90.00
_cell.angle_gamma   90.00
#
_symmetry.space_group_name_H-M   'P 1'
#
loop_
_entity.id
_entity.type
_entity.pdbx_description
1 polymer ?
#
loop_
_entity_poly.entity_id
_entity_poly.type
_entity_poly.pdbx_seq_one_letter_code
_entity_poly.pdbx_strand_id
1 'polypeptide(L)'
;MKRQLLFLIKAFTALGTLFIFAVCNAYEIGMRALPHEDKGYYFTTSDGGSLIGEYERNHERLTALALQCLYEANNSEGTLEKMPKDCADYKSIDTELSLFSNELTPSDAPLFKYRDLVSFVRWPDDPIRFIHKGGASAATFGALIKQGCKKFFEDKTKAPSKTGIFNGGLFCVSHFGKLQFLHSMATDFGEPPKQTRHLIWQWANYAFELSTSSTLWDEEYCDYWQNYPNSPEQRDLGEVMLEDSMLDDSPCNSGFNPYYYTNWFRPLFGYEKVDKYWQTWRLGITFNWSCTTLYGGAKLCPAFVDQQTKNRPKKIQSIQMSALGSIIHMIQDSYANGHTERDNSGLEPKVSLGRVIAFRTYLGQDKDKHAISDKWPTFDDVGPSVDPITAVAKLVWLHNQVSQGKSVSNKYNVDSILQRVYGDVKETDETAGPGRLYAE
;
A
#
# COMPACT_ATOMS: atom_id res chain seq x y z
N MET A 1 41.43 14.72 47.80
CA MET A 1 40.01 14.93 47.41
C MET A 1 39.76 15.68 46.08
N LYS A 2 40.77 16.19 45.33
CA LYS A 2 40.53 16.83 44.01
C LYS A 2 40.89 15.99 42.77
N ARG A 3 41.47 14.79 42.93
CA ARG A 3 41.88 13.91 41.80
C ARG A 3 40.93 12.74 41.49
N GLN A 4 40.02 12.38 42.40
CA GLN A 4 39.04 11.31 42.14
C GLN A 4 37.75 11.80 41.48
N LEU A 5 37.44 13.10 41.55
CA LEU A 5 36.23 13.66 40.93
C LEU A 5 36.39 13.92 39.42
N LEU A 6 37.63 14.08 38.93
CA LEU A 6 37.91 14.30 37.50
C LEU A 6 37.92 13.01 36.66
N PHE A 7 38.10 11.84 37.28
CA PHE A 7 38.01 10.55 36.58
C PHE A 7 36.56 10.10 36.34
N LEU A 8 35.64 10.47 37.23
CA LEU A 8 34.20 10.19 37.07
C LEU A 8 33.56 11.05 35.96
N ILE A 9 34.02 12.29 35.75
CA ILE A 9 33.46 13.18 34.72
C ILE A 9 33.96 12.82 33.30
N LYS A 10 35.17 12.23 33.17
CA LYS A 10 35.66 11.71 31.87
C LYS A 10 35.10 10.33 31.50
N ALA A 11 34.75 9.49 32.49
CA ALA A 11 34.07 8.22 32.23
C ALA A 11 32.60 8.43 31.79
N PHE A 12 31.92 9.46 32.29
CA PHE A 12 30.55 9.78 31.89
C PHE A 12 30.43 10.51 30.55
N THR A 13 31.48 11.19 30.09
CA THR A 13 31.48 11.84 28.76
C THR A 13 31.89 10.89 27.63
N ALA A 14 32.65 9.82 27.92
CA ALA A 14 33.00 8.78 26.95
C ALA A 14 31.92 7.70 26.79
N LEU A 15 31.13 7.38 27.82
CA LEU A 15 29.94 6.52 27.67
C LEU A 15 28.72 7.27 27.08
N GLY A 16 28.64 8.59 27.24
CA GLY A 16 27.55 9.40 26.69
C GLY A 16 27.63 9.66 25.18
N THR A 17 28.77 9.40 24.55
CA THR A 17 28.97 9.61 23.11
C THR A 17 29.08 8.31 22.30
N LEU A 18 29.21 7.15 22.95
CA LEU A 18 29.21 5.85 22.26
C LEU A 18 27.81 5.26 22.04
N PHE A 19 26.76 5.85 22.64
CA PHE A 19 25.38 5.36 22.51
C PHE A 19 24.51 6.14 21.49
N ILE A 20 25.08 7.11 20.78
CA ILE A 20 24.29 7.98 19.88
C ILE A 20 24.41 7.56 18.40
N PHE A 21 25.27 6.59 18.05
CA PHE A 21 25.49 6.19 16.64
C PHE A 21 25.05 4.77 16.26
N ALA A 22 24.21 4.11 17.08
CA ALA A 22 23.69 2.76 16.77
C ALA A 22 22.15 2.69 16.71
N VAL A 23 21.45 3.82 16.62
CA VAL A 23 19.97 3.88 16.61
C VAL A 23 19.47 4.41 15.26
N CYS A 24 19.86 3.76 14.16
CA CYS A 24 19.28 4.03 12.84
C CYS A 24 18.55 2.83 12.22
N ASN A 25 18.32 1.76 12.99
CA ASN A 25 17.54 0.62 12.51
C ASN A 25 16.32 0.46 13.42
N ALA A 26 15.11 0.53 12.83
CA ALA A 26 13.79 0.37 13.45
C ALA A 26 13.08 1.62 14.03
N TYR A 27 13.12 2.77 13.34
CA TYR A 27 12.11 3.83 13.56
C TYR A 27 10.72 3.44 12.99
N GLU A 28 10.68 2.51 12.04
CA GLU A 28 9.45 2.14 11.30
C GLU A 28 8.42 1.34 12.09
N ILE A 29 8.71 1.06 13.34
CA ILE A 29 8.23 -0.17 13.93
C ILE A 29 8.01 0.05 15.44
N GLY A 30 6.87 0.68 15.76
CA GLY A 30 6.26 0.52 17.08
C GLY A 30 5.90 1.78 17.86
N MET A 31 4.62 1.82 18.20
CA MET A 31 4.01 2.56 19.30
C MET A 31 3.99 4.09 19.26
N ARG A 32 4.73 4.77 18.38
CA ARG A 32 4.61 6.25 18.23
C ARG A 32 3.87 6.73 17.00
N ALA A 33 3.49 5.83 16.10
CA ALA A 33 2.60 6.12 14.97
C ALA A 33 1.10 6.20 15.37
N LEU A 34 0.78 6.15 16.67
CA LEU A 34 -0.59 6.17 17.18
C LEU A 34 -0.74 7.12 18.37
N PRO A 35 -1.45 8.24 18.16
CA PRO A 35 -2.54 8.59 19.04
C PRO A 35 -3.84 8.09 18.41
N HIS A 36 -4.44 7.11 19.08
CA HIS A 36 -5.75 6.55 18.78
C HIS A 36 -6.83 7.60 19.10
N GLU A 37 -7.00 8.60 18.26
CA GLU A 37 -8.22 9.40 18.28
C GLU A 37 -9.10 8.97 17.12
N ASP A 38 -10.31 8.49 17.46
CA ASP A 38 -11.49 8.30 16.61
C ASP A 38 -11.96 9.64 15.97
N LYS A 39 -11.03 10.51 15.58
CA LYS A 39 -11.32 11.70 14.78
C LYS A 39 -11.55 11.20 13.37
N GLY A 40 -12.82 10.92 13.08
CA GLY A 40 -13.31 10.44 11.80
C GLY A 40 -12.44 10.93 10.65
N TYR A 41 -11.70 9.99 10.05
CA TYR A 41 -10.83 10.21 8.91
C TYR A 41 -11.67 10.34 7.65
N TYR A 42 -12.62 11.27 7.70
CA TYR A 42 -13.34 11.73 6.54
C TYR A 42 -12.47 12.81 5.91
N PHE A 43 -12.13 12.63 4.63
CA PHE A 43 -11.86 13.77 3.79
C PHE A 43 -13.11 14.67 3.83
N THR A 44 -13.08 15.68 4.68
CA THR A 44 -13.95 16.85 4.61
C THR A 44 -13.43 17.71 3.46
N THR A 45 -14.07 17.64 2.30
CA THR A 45 -13.85 18.60 1.19
C THR A 45 -14.34 20.01 1.55
N SER A 46 -14.86 20.19 2.75
CA SER A 46 -15.44 21.42 3.31
C SER A 46 -14.44 22.31 4.05
N ASP A 47 -13.23 21.84 4.30
CA ASP A 47 -12.15 22.75 4.66
C ASP A 47 -11.68 23.36 3.35
N GLY A 48 -12.14 24.57 3.02
CA GLY A 48 -11.77 25.37 1.83
C GLY A 48 -10.27 25.69 1.68
N GLY A 49 -9.39 24.87 2.25
CA GLY A 49 -8.00 24.77 1.87
C GLY A 49 -7.87 23.95 0.59
N SER A 50 -7.70 24.68 -0.52
CA SER A 50 -6.94 24.28 -1.70
C SER A 50 -6.51 22.80 -1.73
N LEU A 51 -7.13 22.01 -2.62
CA LEU A 51 -6.60 20.73 -3.08
C LEU A 51 -5.27 20.89 -3.86
N ILE A 52 -4.77 22.13 -4.00
CA ILE A 52 -3.52 22.49 -4.64
C ILE A 52 -2.45 22.60 -3.54
N GLY A 53 -1.63 21.55 -3.41
CA GLY A 53 -0.50 21.50 -2.48
C GLY A 53 0.07 20.08 -2.36
N GLU A 54 1.30 19.91 -2.86
CA GLU A 54 2.01 18.68 -3.23
C GLU A 54 2.27 17.65 -2.10
N TYR A 55 2.35 16.37 -2.53
CA TYR A 55 2.66 15.10 -1.87
C TYR A 55 1.43 14.25 -1.43
N GLU A 56 1.27 13.10 -2.11
CA GLU A 56 0.25 12.06 -1.91
C GLU A 56 -1.17 12.61 -1.72
N ARG A 57 -1.73 13.20 -2.79
CA ARG A 57 -3.16 13.51 -2.90
C ARG A 57 -3.79 13.07 -4.22
N ASN A 58 -3.00 12.64 -5.20
CA ASN A 58 -3.50 12.25 -6.52
C ASN A 58 -4.32 10.95 -6.42
N HIS A 59 -3.84 9.96 -5.66
CA HIS A 59 -4.54 8.68 -5.49
C HIS A 59 -5.92 8.87 -4.87
N GLU A 60 -5.99 9.70 -3.85
CA GLU A 60 -7.19 10.05 -3.12
C GLU A 60 -8.14 10.84 -4.00
N ARG A 61 -7.61 11.82 -4.75
CA ARG A 61 -8.41 12.64 -5.66
C ARG A 61 -8.96 11.82 -6.81
N LEU A 62 -8.15 10.98 -7.46
CA LEU A 62 -8.61 10.05 -8.52
C LEU A 62 -9.64 9.06 -7.98
N THR A 63 -9.46 8.56 -6.76
CA THR A 63 -10.43 7.69 -6.08
C THR A 63 -11.73 8.45 -5.82
N ALA A 64 -11.68 9.67 -5.31
CA ALA A 64 -12.86 10.49 -5.03
C ALA A 64 -13.64 10.84 -6.32
N LEU A 65 -12.93 11.15 -7.41
CA LEU A 65 -13.52 11.38 -8.73
C LEU A 65 -14.21 10.12 -9.26
N ALA A 66 -13.61 8.94 -9.07
CA ALA A 66 -14.21 7.67 -9.47
C ALA A 66 -15.49 7.36 -8.69
N LEU A 67 -15.50 7.62 -7.38
CA LEU A 67 -16.69 7.48 -6.54
C LEU A 67 -17.77 8.50 -6.90
N GLN A 68 -17.40 9.74 -7.24
CA GLN A 68 -18.33 10.77 -7.72
C GLN A 68 -18.97 10.38 -9.06
N CYS A 69 -18.17 9.92 -10.03
CA CYS A 69 -18.70 9.40 -11.29
C CYS A 69 -19.70 8.26 -11.06
N LEU A 70 -19.38 7.33 -10.16
CA LEU A 70 -20.24 6.21 -9.82
C LEU A 70 -21.53 6.65 -9.11
N TYR A 71 -21.45 7.69 -8.28
CA TYR A 71 -22.61 8.32 -7.62
C TYR A 71 -23.59 8.89 -8.65
N GLU A 72 -23.10 9.69 -9.60
CA GLU A 72 -23.92 10.33 -10.63
C GLU A 72 -24.45 9.33 -11.67
N ALA A 73 -23.66 8.32 -12.04
CA ALA A 73 -24.14 7.20 -12.86
C ALA A 73 -25.33 6.44 -12.22
N ASN A 74 -25.49 6.57 -10.90
CA ASN A 74 -26.60 6.02 -10.11
C ASN A 74 -27.55 7.11 -9.61
N ASN A 75 -27.78 8.16 -10.42
CA ASN A 75 -28.74 9.23 -10.17
C ASN A 75 -28.54 9.96 -8.83
N SER A 76 -27.31 9.99 -8.30
CA SER A 76 -27.02 10.58 -7.00
C SER A 76 -27.76 9.92 -5.83
N GLU A 77 -28.12 8.63 -5.96
CA GLU A 77 -28.76 7.85 -4.89
C GLU A 77 -27.77 6.93 -4.15
N GLY A 78 -26.62 6.62 -4.77
CA GLY A 78 -25.59 5.76 -4.18
C GLY A 78 -25.90 4.26 -4.15
N THR A 79 -26.85 3.80 -4.98
CA THR A 79 -27.35 2.40 -5.01
C THR A 79 -26.37 1.39 -5.61
N LEU A 80 -25.42 1.82 -6.44
CA LEU A 80 -24.44 0.97 -7.14
C LEU A 80 -25.05 -0.13 -8.03
N GLU A 81 -26.27 0.06 -8.53
CA GLU A 81 -26.92 -0.90 -9.43
C GLU A 81 -26.42 -0.75 -10.87
N LYS A 82 -26.05 0.46 -11.28
CA LYS A 82 -25.53 0.75 -12.62
C LYS A 82 -24.00 0.88 -12.59
N MET A 83 -23.34 0.13 -13.46
CA MET A 83 -21.93 0.33 -13.77
C MET A 83 -21.78 1.53 -14.72
N PRO A 84 -20.84 2.47 -14.48
CA PRO A 84 -20.61 3.58 -15.39
C PRO A 84 -20.00 3.08 -16.71
N LYS A 85 -20.42 3.69 -17.82
CA LYS A 85 -19.85 3.40 -19.15
C LYS A 85 -18.41 3.91 -19.23
N ASP A 86 -18.25 5.19 -18.90
CA ASP A 86 -17.01 5.94 -18.76
C ASP A 86 -17.24 7.08 -17.75
N CYS A 87 -16.14 7.69 -17.30
CA CYS A 87 -16.10 8.79 -16.35
C CYS A 87 -15.39 10.01 -16.95
N ALA A 88 -15.57 10.23 -18.27
CA ALA A 88 -14.78 11.21 -19.02
C ALA A 88 -14.92 12.65 -18.49
N ASP A 89 -16.07 12.98 -17.90
CA ASP A 89 -16.36 14.32 -17.38
C ASP A 89 -15.66 14.63 -16.04
N TYR A 90 -15.03 13.64 -15.39
CA TYR A 90 -14.45 13.76 -14.04
C TYR A 90 -12.92 13.83 -14.03
N LYS A 91 -12.30 14.48 -15.02
CA LYS A 91 -10.84 14.57 -15.17
C LYS A 91 -10.20 15.82 -14.56
N SER A 92 -11.01 16.79 -14.13
CA SER A 92 -10.50 18.04 -13.56
C SER A 92 -10.17 17.91 -12.08
N ILE A 93 -9.02 18.49 -11.69
CA ILE A 93 -8.66 18.64 -10.27
C ILE A 93 -9.67 19.52 -9.51
N ASP A 94 -10.41 20.38 -10.22
CA ASP A 94 -11.37 21.33 -9.64
C ASP A 94 -12.81 20.80 -9.65
N THR A 95 -13.07 19.60 -10.18
CA THR A 95 -14.42 19.01 -10.19
C THR A 95 -15.03 18.98 -8.79
N GLU A 96 -16.24 19.51 -8.63
CA GLU A 96 -16.94 19.46 -7.35
C GLU A 96 -17.33 18.03 -6.98
N LEU A 97 -17.22 17.72 -5.69
CA LEU A 97 -17.45 16.37 -5.16
C LEU A 97 -18.66 16.37 -4.23
N SER A 98 -19.86 16.39 -4.78
CA SER A 98 -21.11 16.44 -4.01
C SER A 98 -21.28 15.25 -3.07
N LEU A 99 -20.77 14.07 -3.43
CA LEU A 99 -20.73 12.86 -2.56
C LEU A 99 -19.98 13.10 -1.24
N PHE A 100 -19.06 14.07 -1.22
CA PHE A 100 -18.23 14.39 -0.06
C PHE A 100 -18.64 15.71 0.63
N SER A 101 -19.70 16.37 0.14
CA SER A 101 -20.23 17.59 0.75
C SER A 101 -20.65 17.34 2.22
N ASN A 102 -20.39 18.33 3.07
CA ASN A 102 -20.90 18.35 4.45
C ASN A 102 -22.43 18.45 4.52
N GLU A 103 -23.06 18.98 3.46
CA GLU A 103 -24.51 19.14 3.38
C GLU A 103 -25.21 17.82 3.05
N LEU A 104 -24.48 16.85 2.51
CA LEU A 104 -25.01 15.55 2.18
C LEU A 104 -25.19 14.72 3.47
N THR A 105 -26.44 14.47 3.84
CA THR A 105 -26.76 13.57 4.94
C THR A 105 -26.29 12.16 4.63
N PRO A 106 -25.48 11.52 5.50
CA PRO A 106 -25.09 10.12 5.32
C PRO A 106 -26.32 9.23 5.13
N SER A 107 -26.25 8.35 4.13
CA SER A 107 -27.28 7.37 3.79
C SER A 107 -26.74 5.96 3.98
N ASP A 108 -27.62 4.99 4.22
CA ASP A 108 -27.30 3.56 4.22
C ASP A 108 -27.05 3.02 2.79
N ALA A 109 -27.12 3.88 1.77
CA ALA A 109 -26.84 3.51 0.40
C ALA A 109 -25.42 2.92 0.26
N PRO A 110 -25.25 1.81 -0.51
CA PRO A 110 -24.00 1.06 -0.58
C PRO A 110 -22.75 1.88 -0.90
N LEU A 111 -22.86 2.95 -1.68
CA LEU A 111 -21.72 3.80 -2.05
C LEU A 111 -21.09 4.53 -0.86
N PHE A 112 -21.86 4.90 0.16
CA PHE A 112 -21.34 5.69 1.29
C PHE A 112 -20.26 4.95 2.08
N LYS A 113 -20.32 3.61 2.13
CA LYS A 113 -19.27 2.79 2.76
C LYS A 113 -17.91 2.87 2.05
N TYR A 114 -17.90 3.27 0.78
CA TYR A 114 -16.68 3.37 -0.03
C TYR A 114 -16.03 4.75 0.05
N ARG A 115 -16.65 5.75 0.71
CA ARG A 115 -16.04 7.08 0.90
C ARG A 115 -14.68 6.98 1.60
N ASP A 116 -14.51 6.00 2.48
CA ASP A 116 -13.26 5.78 3.20
C ASP A 116 -12.12 5.26 2.29
N LEU A 117 -12.42 4.73 1.10
CA LEU A 117 -11.38 4.29 0.15
C LEU A 117 -10.43 5.43 -0.22
N VAL A 118 -10.89 6.67 -0.18
CA VAL A 118 -10.05 7.85 -0.37
C VAL A 118 -8.87 7.86 0.59
N SER A 119 -9.02 7.33 1.81
CA SER A 119 -7.91 7.20 2.76
C SER A 119 -7.16 5.87 2.61
N PHE A 120 -7.86 4.79 2.29
CA PHE A 120 -7.27 3.45 2.22
C PHE A 120 -6.47 3.16 0.96
N VAL A 121 -6.65 3.96 -0.11
CA VAL A 121 -5.84 3.87 -1.34
C VAL A 121 -4.36 4.16 -1.10
N ARG A 122 -4.01 4.84 0.00
CA ARG A 122 -2.62 5.14 0.39
C ARG A 122 -1.83 3.92 0.86
N TRP A 123 -2.47 2.77 1.04
CA TRP A 123 -1.82 1.65 1.72
C TRP A 123 -0.50 1.20 1.08
N PRO A 124 -0.32 1.20 -0.26
CA PRO A 124 1.01 0.90 -0.84
C PRO A 124 2.10 1.92 -0.49
N ASP A 125 1.79 3.22 -0.52
CA ASP A 125 2.71 4.32 -0.14
C ASP A 125 2.98 4.34 1.36
N ASP A 126 1.95 4.07 2.15
CA ASP A 126 1.98 4.21 3.60
C ASP A 126 1.33 3.01 4.29
N PRO A 127 1.91 1.80 4.15
CA PRO A 127 1.36 0.57 4.72
C PRO A 127 1.31 0.61 6.26
N ILE A 128 2.11 1.48 6.87
CA ILE A 128 2.20 1.71 8.31
C ILE A 128 1.35 2.91 8.80
N ARG A 129 0.66 3.62 7.89
CA ARG A 129 -0.26 4.74 8.16
C ARG A 129 0.37 5.89 8.95
N PHE A 130 1.59 6.26 8.59
CA PHE A 130 2.37 7.34 9.16
C PHE A 130 1.87 8.75 8.81
N ILE A 131 1.20 8.94 7.67
CA ILE A 131 0.78 10.25 7.18
C ILE A 131 -0.59 10.64 7.75
N HIS A 132 -0.60 11.65 8.62
CA HIS A 132 -1.81 12.26 9.19
C HIS A 132 -1.99 13.73 8.77
N LYS A 133 -3.25 14.21 8.78
CA LYS A 133 -3.56 15.65 8.62
C LYS A 133 -3.01 16.42 9.83
N GLY A 134 -2.02 17.28 9.59
CA GLY A 134 -1.45 18.21 10.57
C GLY A 134 -0.26 17.65 11.34
N GLY A 135 0.96 18.00 10.93
CA GLY A 135 2.19 17.65 11.63
C GLY A 135 3.43 17.61 10.73
N ALA A 136 4.60 17.39 11.33
CA ALA A 136 5.86 17.11 10.62
C ALA A 136 5.92 15.68 10.02
N SER A 137 4.79 14.99 9.90
CA SER A 137 4.67 13.62 9.41
C SER A 137 5.11 13.50 7.95
N ALA A 138 4.65 14.36 7.05
CA ALA A 138 5.08 14.34 5.64
C ALA A 138 6.60 14.58 5.48
N ALA A 139 7.18 15.49 6.28
CA ALA A 139 8.61 15.73 6.27
C ALA A 139 9.41 14.54 6.84
N THR A 140 8.87 13.87 7.87
CA THR A 140 9.48 12.67 8.45
C THR A 140 9.37 11.48 7.51
N PHE A 141 8.23 11.31 6.83
CA PHE A 141 8.03 10.33 5.76
C PHE A 141 9.07 10.53 4.64
N GLY A 142 9.18 11.75 4.12
CA GLY A 142 10.16 12.07 3.09
C GLY A 142 11.61 11.85 3.54
N ALA A 143 11.92 12.10 4.82
CA ALA A 143 13.23 11.79 5.38
C ALA A 143 13.48 10.28 5.50
N LEU A 144 12.48 9.48 5.91
CA LEU A 144 12.57 8.02 6.01
C LEU A 144 12.81 7.37 4.64
N ILE A 145 12.00 7.73 3.63
CA ILE A 145 12.17 7.27 2.24
C ILE A 145 13.58 7.62 1.73
N LYS A 146 13.96 8.90 1.81
CA LYS A 146 15.17 9.41 1.15
C LYS A 146 16.46 9.04 1.87
N GLN A 147 16.46 8.98 3.21
CA GLN A 147 17.68 8.79 3.99
C GLN A 147 17.79 7.41 4.63
N GLY A 148 16.66 6.79 4.97
CA GLY A 148 16.61 5.46 5.55
C GLY A 148 16.55 4.39 4.47
N CYS A 149 15.40 4.27 3.81
CA CYS A 149 15.12 3.19 2.86
C CYS A 149 16.06 3.19 1.67
N LYS A 150 16.23 4.34 0.98
CA LYS A 150 17.13 4.41 -0.19
C LYS A 150 18.54 3.95 0.13
N LYS A 151 19.15 4.50 1.20
CA LYS A 151 20.51 4.10 1.62
C LYS A 151 20.60 2.62 1.99
N PHE A 152 19.55 2.08 2.60
CA PHE A 152 19.49 0.69 3.00
C PHE A 152 19.51 -0.27 1.80
N PHE A 153 18.78 0.07 0.73
CA PHE A 153 18.73 -0.75 -0.49
C PHE A 153 19.91 -0.52 -1.44
N GLU A 154 20.54 0.66 -1.41
CA GLU A 154 21.75 0.95 -2.20
C GLU A 154 23.05 0.42 -1.56
N ASP A 155 23.02 0.03 -0.29
CA ASP A 155 24.18 -0.52 0.43
C ASP A 155 24.49 -1.96 -0.05
N LYS A 156 25.40 -2.05 -1.02
CA LYS A 156 25.90 -3.31 -1.59
C LYS A 156 26.60 -4.23 -0.59
N THR A 157 26.85 -3.80 0.65
CA THR A 157 27.42 -4.66 1.70
C THR A 157 26.35 -5.50 2.42
N LYS A 158 25.06 -5.20 2.23
CA LYS A 158 23.95 -5.95 2.82
C LYS A 158 23.62 -7.18 1.99
N ALA A 159 23.43 -8.31 2.68
CA ALA A 159 22.91 -9.51 2.04
C ALA A 159 21.44 -9.30 1.61
N PRO A 160 20.99 -9.89 0.48
CA PRO A 160 19.59 -9.81 0.04
C PRO A 160 18.56 -10.28 1.08
N SER A 161 18.94 -11.19 1.97
CA SER A 161 18.11 -11.64 3.10
C SER A 161 17.83 -10.55 4.15
N LYS A 162 18.55 -9.43 4.09
CA LYS A 162 18.31 -8.26 4.96
C LYS A 162 17.38 -7.23 4.33
N THR A 163 17.11 -7.27 3.03
CA THR A 163 16.28 -6.28 2.31
C THR A 163 14.83 -6.71 2.09
N GLY A 164 14.36 -7.69 2.86
CA GLY A 164 12.99 -8.22 2.78
C GLY A 164 11.98 -7.57 3.75
N ILE A 165 10.68 -7.82 3.58
CA ILE A 165 9.53 -7.45 4.43
C ILE A 165 9.88 -7.58 5.91
N PHE A 166 10.45 -8.71 6.34
CA PHE A 166 10.76 -8.94 7.75
C PHE A 166 11.92 -8.06 8.24
N ASN A 167 12.96 -7.90 7.42
CA ASN A 167 14.19 -7.24 7.82
C ASN A 167 14.24 -5.74 7.50
N GLY A 168 13.87 -5.36 6.30
CA GLY A 168 13.76 -4.01 5.77
C GLY A 168 12.43 -3.30 5.99
N GLY A 169 11.37 -4.01 6.41
CA GLY A 169 10.07 -3.42 6.71
C GLY A 169 9.18 -3.24 5.47
N LEU A 170 7.87 -3.40 5.64
CA LEU A 170 6.89 -3.33 4.55
C LEU A 170 6.95 -2.00 3.79
N PHE A 171 7.19 -0.91 4.52
CA PHE A 171 7.33 0.44 3.97
C PHE A 171 8.51 0.55 3.00
N CYS A 172 9.75 0.29 3.44
CA CYS A 172 10.89 0.38 2.53
C CYS A 172 10.83 -0.66 1.39
N VAL A 173 10.27 -1.84 1.66
CA VAL A 173 10.22 -2.94 0.68
C VAL A 173 9.20 -2.69 -0.43
N SER A 174 8.08 -1.99 -0.16
CA SER A 174 7.16 -1.53 -1.22
C SER A 174 7.81 -0.50 -2.14
N HIS A 175 8.64 0.40 -1.62
CA HIS A 175 9.22 1.49 -2.43
C HIS A 175 10.53 1.13 -3.13
N PHE A 176 11.36 0.29 -2.53
CA PHE A 176 12.73 0.01 -3.03
C PHE A 176 13.03 -1.48 -3.20
N GLY A 177 12.13 -2.35 -2.74
CA GLY A 177 12.37 -3.79 -2.68
C GLY A 177 11.49 -4.59 -3.62
N LYS A 178 11.28 -5.87 -3.25
CA LYS A 178 10.56 -6.86 -4.04
C LYS A 178 9.05 -6.57 -4.19
N LEU A 179 8.53 -5.60 -3.45
CA LEU A 179 7.12 -5.20 -3.49
C LEU A 179 6.88 -3.94 -4.35
N GLN A 180 7.86 -3.50 -5.14
CA GLN A 180 7.70 -2.37 -6.09
C GLN A 180 6.55 -2.56 -7.10
N PHE A 181 6.13 -3.80 -7.35
CA PHE A 181 4.95 -4.05 -8.20
C PHE A 181 3.67 -3.41 -7.64
N LEU A 182 3.61 -3.14 -6.32
CA LEU A 182 2.50 -2.41 -5.69
C LEU A 182 2.37 -0.97 -6.21
N HIS A 183 3.45 -0.43 -6.79
CA HIS A 183 3.48 0.89 -7.43
C HIS A 183 3.52 0.79 -8.96
N SER A 184 3.11 -0.35 -9.54
CA SER A 184 3.28 -0.63 -10.97
C SER A 184 4.73 -0.46 -11.44
N MET A 185 5.69 -0.85 -10.61
CA MET A 185 7.12 -0.77 -10.92
C MET A 185 7.75 -2.16 -10.90
N ALA A 186 8.78 -2.33 -11.73
CA ALA A 186 9.60 -3.53 -11.70
C ALA A 186 10.55 -3.49 -10.51
N THR A 187 10.87 -4.66 -9.96
CA THR A 187 11.82 -4.75 -8.84
C THR A 187 13.26 -4.60 -9.33
N ASP A 188 13.61 -5.32 -10.40
CA ASP A 188 14.98 -5.48 -10.86
C ASP A 188 15.23 -4.81 -12.22
N PHE A 189 16.45 -4.28 -12.42
CA PHE A 189 16.88 -3.85 -13.75
C PHE A 189 16.89 -5.04 -14.72
N GLY A 190 16.39 -4.83 -15.93
CA GLY A 190 16.28 -5.86 -16.96
C GLY A 190 15.11 -6.82 -16.76
N GLU A 191 14.28 -6.65 -15.72
CA GLU A 191 13.08 -7.45 -15.53
C GLU A 191 12.15 -7.33 -16.76
N PRO A 192 11.70 -8.45 -17.37
CA PRO A 192 10.78 -8.38 -18.49
C PRO A 192 9.39 -7.93 -18.01
N PRO A 193 8.65 -7.11 -18.79
CA PRO A 193 7.32 -6.63 -18.38
C PRO A 193 6.32 -7.73 -18.01
N LYS A 194 6.49 -8.93 -18.58
CA LYS A 194 5.70 -10.12 -18.24
C LYS A 194 5.80 -10.48 -16.75
N GLN A 195 6.98 -10.28 -16.13
CA GLN A 195 7.23 -10.60 -14.72
C GLN A 195 6.52 -9.62 -13.78
N THR A 196 6.68 -8.30 -13.97
CA THR A 196 5.98 -7.31 -13.13
C THR A 196 4.47 -7.47 -13.23
N ARG A 197 3.97 -7.65 -14.46
CA ARG A 197 2.55 -7.85 -14.73
C ARG A 197 2.01 -9.10 -14.04
N HIS A 198 2.76 -10.20 -14.04
CA HIS A 198 2.38 -11.44 -13.36
C HIS A 198 2.14 -11.22 -11.86
N LEU A 199 3.04 -10.50 -11.19
CA LEU A 199 2.90 -10.16 -9.78
C LEU A 199 1.70 -9.24 -9.50
N ILE A 200 1.49 -8.21 -10.35
CA ILE A 200 0.32 -7.31 -10.24
C ILE A 200 -0.99 -8.12 -10.31
N TRP A 201 -1.09 -9.08 -11.24
CA TRP A 201 -2.28 -9.91 -11.39
C TRP A 201 -2.51 -10.82 -10.19
N GLN A 202 -1.47 -11.51 -9.72
CA GLN A 202 -1.59 -12.38 -8.55
C GLN A 202 -1.96 -11.60 -7.29
N TRP A 203 -1.36 -10.42 -7.09
CA TRP A 203 -1.69 -9.56 -5.97
C TRP A 203 -3.12 -9.04 -6.05
N ALA A 204 -3.55 -8.57 -7.23
CA ALA A 204 -4.90 -8.05 -7.38
C ALA A 204 -5.96 -9.11 -7.15
N ASN A 205 -5.74 -10.36 -7.60
CA ASN A 205 -6.66 -11.46 -7.29
C ASN A 205 -6.69 -11.76 -5.79
N TYR A 206 -5.53 -11.91 -5.16
CA TYR A 206 -5.41 -12.12 -3.70
C TYR A 206 -6.11 -11.01 -2.90
N ALA A 207 -5.81 -9.75 -3.21
CA ALA A 207 -6.37 -8.59 -2.52
C ALA A 207 -7.88 -8.45 -2.77
N PHE A 208 -8.34 -8.75 -3.99
CA PHE A 208 -9.76 -8.67 -4.33
C PHE A 208 -10.57 -9.75 -3.59
N GLU A 209 -10.06 -10.98 -3.54
CA GLU A 209 -10.69 -12.07 -2.80
C GLU A 209 -10.78 -11.77 -1.31
N LEU A 210 -9.69 -11.29 -0.70
CA LEU A 210 -9.69 -10.87 0.70
C LEU A 210 -10.65 -9.69 0.96
N SER A 211 -10.68 -8.71 0.06
CA SER A 211 -11.56 -7.52 0.20
C SER A 211 -13.05 -7.87 0.11
N THR A 212 -13.41 -8.91 -0.65
CA THR A 212 -14.81 -9.30 -0.88
C THR A 212 -15.30 -10.42 0.04
N SER A 213 -14.40 -11.08 0.77
CA SER A 213 -14.73 -12.15 1.70
C SER A 213 -15.69 -11.71 2.82
N SER A 214 -16.59 -12.59 3.25
CA SER A 214 -17.46 -12.32 4.41
C SER A 214 -16.72 -12.32 5.74
N THR A 215 -15.55 -12.95 5.80
CA THR A 215 -14.71 -13.09 7.00
C THR A 215 -13.23 -12.97 6.63
N LEU A 216 -12.41 -12.43 7.54
CA LEU A 216 -10.96 -12.49 7.35
C LEU A 216 -10.47 -13.93 7.37
N TRP A 217 -9.43 -14.21 6.60
CA TRP A 217 -8.77 -15.52 6.56
C TRP A 217 -7.98 -15.76 7.84
N ASP A 218 -8.10 -16.97 8.40
CA ASP A 218 -7.41 -17.40 9.61
C ASP A 218 -6.26 -18.36 9.33
N GLU A 219 -5.89 -18.56 8.07
CA GLU A 219 -4.72 -19.33 7.66
C GLU A 219 -3.42 -18.71 8.20
N GLU A 220 -2.45 -19.57 8.53
CA GLU A 220 -1.09 -19.12 8.86
C GLU A 220 -0.44 -18.55 7.61
N TYR A 221 0.11 -17.34 7.72
CA TYR A 221 0.71 -16.61 6.60
C TYR A 221 1.80 -17.44 5.90
N CYS A 222 2.71 -18.01 6.69
CA CYS A 222 3.82 -18.77 6.14
C CYS A 222 3.37 -20.04 5.43
N ASP A 223 2.41 -20.77 6.02
CA ASP A 223 1.87 -21.99 5.43
C ASP A 223 1.17 -21.68 4.12
N TYR A 224 0.41 -20.59 4.05
CA TYR A 224 -0.25 -20.16 2.81
C TYR A 224 0.76 -19.89 1.69
N TRP A 225 1.76 -19.04 1.94
CA TRP A 225 2.72 -18.66 0.89
C TRP A 225 3.69 -19.78 0.52
N GLN A 226 4.03 -20.69 1.44
CA GLN A 226 4.80 -21.89 1.12
C GLN A 226 4.07 -22.84 0.15
N ASN A 227 2.74 -22.86 0.23
CA ASN A 227 1.90 -23.70 -0.62
C ASN A 227 1.29 -22.93 -1.81
N TYR A 228 1.69 -21.67 -2.01
CA TYR A 228 1.22 -20.86 -3.13
C TYR A 228 1.73 -21.48 -4.45
N PRO A 229 0.90 -21.56 -5.50
CA PRO A 229 1.32 -22.13 -6.78
C PRO A 229 2.54 -21.39 -7.36
N ASN A 230 3.57 -22.16 -7.72
CA ASN A 230 4.79 -21.64 -8.33
C ASN A 230 4.92 -22.11 -9.79
N SER A 231 5.41 -21.22 -10.63
CA SER A 231 5.65 -21.37 -12.06
C SER A 231 7.17 -21.40 -12.28
N PRO A 232 7.70 -22.35 -13.07
CA PRO A 232 9.15 -22.45 -13.27
C PRO A 232 9.74 -21.31 -14.10
N GLU A 233 8.90 -20.52 -14.77
CA GLU A 233 9.33 -19.49 -15.73
C GLU A 233 9.28 -18.06 -15.17
N GLN A 234 8.62 -17.83 -14.02
CA GLN A 234 8.36 -16.50 -13.46
C GLN A 234 8.41 -16.57 -11.94
N ARG A 235 8.79 -15.48 -11.29
CA ARG A 235 8.67 -15.37 -9.83
C ARG A 235 7.20 -15.17 -9.48
N ASP A 236 6.62 -16.07 -8.69
CA ASP A 236 5.25 -15.93 -8.20
C ASP A 236 5.18 -15.09 -6.93
N LEU A 237 3.97 -14.62 -6.63
CA LEU A 237 3.68 -13.82 -5.44
C LEU A 237 4.08 -14.56 -4.16
N GLY A 238 3.97 -15.90 -4.12
CA GLY A 238 4.46 -16.72 -3.00
C GLY A 238 5.93 -16.49 -2.69
N GLU A 239 6.80 -16.46 -3.70
CA GLU A 239 8.25 -16.21 -3.53
C GLU A 239 8.57 -14.78 -3.12
N VAL A 240 7.69 -13.84 -3.43
CA VAL A 240 7.84 -12.43 -3.07
C VAL A 240 7.35 -12.16 -1.65
N MET A 241 6.28 -12.85 -1.24
CA MET A 241 5.65 -12.70 0.07
C MET A 241 6.29 -13.59 1.15
N LEU A 242 6.92 -14.70 0.76
CA LEU A 242 7.67 -15.58 1.65
C LEU A 242 9.18 -15.39 1.47
N GLU A 243 9.84 -14.95 2.55
CA GLU A 243 11.28 -14.68 2.51
C GLU A 243 12.08 -15.78 3.17
N ASP A 244 13.27 -16.08 2.67
CA ASP A 244 14.20 -17.03 3.29
C ASP A 244 14.45 -16.69 4.77
N SER A 245 14.59 -15.39 5.09
CA SER A 245 14.75 -14.96 6.49
C SER A 245 13.54 -15.25 7.36
N MET A 246 12.32 -15.35 6.80
CA MET A 246 11.15 -15.74 7.57
C MET A 246 11.16 -17.24 7.92
N LEU A 247 11.84 -18.06 7.11
CA LEU A 247 12.05 -19.48 7.34
C LEU A 247 13.18 -19.72 8.37
N ASP A 248 14.24 -18.90 8.31
CA ASP A 248 15.43 -19.03 9.17
C ASP A 248 15.24 -18.38 10.56
N ASP A 249 14.64 -17.17 10.63
CA ASP A 249 14.66 -16.27 11.79
C ASP A 249 13.34 -16.20 12.61
N SER A 250 12.58 -17.29 12.74
CA SER A 250 11.53 -17.47 13.79
C SER A 250 10.06 -17.07 13.55
N PRO A 251 9.59 -16.31 12.54
CA PRO A 251 8.16 -16.04 12.41
C PRO A 251 7.35 -17.22 11.83
N CYS A 252 7.96 -17.99 10.91
CA CYS A 252 7.34 -19.18 10.32
C CYS A 252 7.61 -20.47 11.13
N ASN A 253 8.39 -20.37 12.21
CA ASN A 253 8.62 -21.46 13.14
C ASN A 253 7.73 -21.28 14.37
N SER A 254 6.59 -21.99 14.38
CA SER A 254 5.51 -21.89 15.37
C SER A 254 5.94 -22.13 16.84
N GLY A 255 7.16 -22.64 17.08
CA GLY A 255 7.69 -22.90 18.41
C GLY A 255 8.17 -21.68 19.21
N PHE A 256 8.31 -20.50 18.59
CA PHE A 256 8.99 -19.36 19.23
C PHE A 256 8.26 -18.02 19.02
N ASN A 257 6.95 -18.00 19.27
CA ASN A 257 6.22 -16.74 19.42
C ASN A 257 5.80 -16.53 20.88
N PRO A 258 6.49 -15.66 21.65
CA PRO A 258 6.16 -15.35 23.04
C PRO A 258 4.71 -14.88 23.25
N TYR A 259 4.04 -14.38 22.20
CA TYR A 259 2.65 -13.95 22.27
C TYR A 259 1.67 -15.12 22.39
N TYR A 260 1.98 -16.29 21.83
CA TYR A 260 1.18 -17.50 22.04
C TYR A 260 1.20 -17.96 23.49
N TYR A 261 2.37 -17.93 24.13
CA TYR A 261 2.55 -18.32 25.54
C TYR A 261 1.93 -17.31 26.50
N THR A 262 2.04 -16.01 26.23
CA THR A 262 1.43 -14.97 27.09
C THR A 262 -0.09 -14.95 27.00
N ASN A 263 -0.70 -15.36 25.87
CA ASN A 263 -2.16 -15.45 25.72
C ASN A 263 -2.81 -16.47 26.67
N TRP A 264 -2.06 -17.49 27.11
CA TRP A 264 -2.55 -18.46 28.10
C TRP A 264 -2.63 -17.86 29.51
N PHE A 265 -1.72 -16.94 29.88
CA PHE A 265 -1.70 -16.28 31.19
C PHE A 265 -2.58 -15.02 31.26
N ARG A 266 -2.98 -14.42 30.13
CA ARG A 266 -3.83 -13.22 30.08
C ARG A 266 -5.12 -13.29 30.93
N PRO A 267 -5.88 -14.39 30.94
CA PRO A 267 -7.06 -14.51 31.79
C PRO A 267 -6.74 -14.44 33.29
N LEU A 268 -5.54 -14.88 33.71
CA LEU A 268 -5.09 -14.82 35.10
C LEU A 268 -4.80 -13.39 35.57
N PHE A 269 -4.59 -12.47 34.62
CA PHE A 269 -4.34 -11.04 34.87
C PHE A 269 -5.53 -10.15 34.47
N GLY A 270 -6.72 -10.73 34.23
CA GLY A 270 -7.94 -9.98 33.91
C GLY A 270 -7.99 -9.42 32.47
N TYR A 271 -7.11 -9.86 31.58
CA TYR A 271 -7.14 -9.49 30.16
C TYR A 271 -7.93 -10.50 29.32
N GLU A 272 -8.69 -10.01 28.33
CA GLU A 272 -9.36 -10.89 27.36
C GLU A 272 -8.34 -11.68 26.52
N LYS A 273 -8.73 -12.90 26.14
CA LYS A 273 -7.97 -13.73 25.19
C LYS A 273 -7.92 -13.03 23.84
N VAL A 274 -6.74 -13.04 23.21
CA VAL A 274 -6.58 -12.55 21.84
C VAL A 274 -7.38 -13.46 20.91
N ASP A 275 -8.33 -12.88 20.18
CA ASP A 275 -9.12 -13.58 19.16
C ASP A 275 -8.18 -14.07 18.03
N LYS A 276 -8.48 -15.25 17.48
CA LYS A 276 -7.60 -15.99 16.56
C LYS A 276 -7.19 -15.17 15.33
N TYR A 277 -8.06 -14.28 14.86
CA TYR A 277 -7.82 -13.38 13.73
C TYR A 277 -6.78 -12.29 14.02
N TRP A 278 -6.43 -12.07 15.28
CA TRP A 278 -5.46 -11.06 15.74
C TRP A 278 -4.19 -11.67 16.29
N GLN A 279 -4.01 -12.97 16.08
CA GLN A 279 -2.73 -13.63 16.24
C GLN A 279 -1.79 -13.08 15.16
N THR A 280 -0.53 -12.84 15.54
CA THR A 280 0.54 -12.45 14.62
C THR A 280 0.64 -13.46 13.47
N TRP A 281 1.06 -13.02 12.28
CA TRP A 281 1.32 -13.90 11.13
C TRP A 281 0.11 -14.66 10.60
N ARG A 282 -1.10 -14.12 10.76
CA ARG A 282 -2.28 -14.58 10.02
C ARG A 282 -2.38 -13.90 8.66
N LEU A 283 -2.79 -14.65 7.64
CA LEU A 283 -2.94 -14.14 6.28
C LEU A 283 -3.99 -13.02 6.19
N GLY A 284 -5.09 -13.14 6.94
CA GLY A 284 -6.19 -12.18 6.92
C GLY A 284 -5.86 -10.77 7.44
N ILE A 285 -4.68 -10.54 8.01
CA ILE A 285 -4.28 -9.23 8.58
C ILE A 285 -3.10 -8.57 7.85
N THR A 286 -2.68 -9.08 6.69
CA THR A 286 -1.55 -8.55 5.90
C THR A 286 -1.64 -7.04 5.68
N PHE A 287 -2.83 -6.52 5.35
CA PHE A 287 -3.07 -5.08 5.13
C PHE A 287 -3.10 -4.22 6.40
N ASN A 288 -2.76 -4.80 7.53
CA ASN A 288 -2.80 -4.13 8.83
C ASN A 288 -1.66 -4.59 9.72
N TRP A 289 -0.55 -5.05 9.17
CA TRP A 289 0.63 -5.42 9.96
C TRP A 289 1.35 -4.23 10.59
N SER A 290 1.92 -4.45 11.77
CA SER A 290 2.78 -3.50 12.49
C SER A 290 3.96 -4.21 13.16
N CYS A 291 5.13 -4.10 12.55
CA CYS A 291 6.46 -4.66 12.84
C CYS A 291 7.16 -4.70 14.22
N THR A 292 6.63 -4.41 15.41
CA THR A 292 7.48 -4.06 16.61
C THR A 292 8.61 -5.03 17.02
N THR A 293 9.81 -4.50 17.30
CA THR A 293 10.86 -5.26 18.03
C THR A 293 10.50 -5.28 19.51
N LEU A 294 10.23 -6.44 20.09
CA LEU A 294 10.21 -6.57 21.55
C LEU A 294 11.64 -6.77 22.05
N TYR A 295 11.95 -6.15 23.19
CA TYR A 295 13.22 -6.31 23.92
C TYR A 295 13.81 -7.72 23.73
N GLY A 296 14.97 -7.83 23.09
CA GLY A 296 15.67 -9.12 22.94
C GLY A 296 15.73 -9.74 21.54
N GLY A 297 15.39 -9.01 20.47
CA GLY A 297 15.82 -9.38 19.10
C GLY A 297 14.79 -10.14 18.25
N ALA A 298 13.59 -10.45 18.78
CA ALA A 298 12.49 -10.97 17.98
C ALA A 298 11.59 -9.82 17.49
N LYS A 299 11.36 -9.74 16.17
CA LYS A 299 10.38 -8.84 15.55
C LYS A 299 9.00 -9.50 15.58
N LEU A 300 8.02 -8.83 16.19
CA LEU A 300 6.62 -9.24 16.13
C LEU A 300 5.91 -8.41 15.08
N CYS A 301 5.17 -9.04 14.15
CA CYS A 301 4.24 -8.38 13.24
C CYS A 301 2.78 -8.59 13.69
N PRO A 302 2.31 -8.00 14.82
CA PRO A 302 0.89 -8.02 15.14
C PRO A 302 0.10 -7.15 14.17
N ALA A 303 -1.22 -7.31 14.21
CA ALA A 303 -2.11 -6.32 13.66
C ALA A 303 -1.89 -4.96 14.36
N PHE A 304 -1.82 -3.89 13.58
CA PHE A 304 -1.75 -2.48 14.02
C PHE A 304 -2.98 -2.06 14.84
N VAL A 305 -4.07 -2.82 14.75
CA VAL A 305 -5.29 -2.46 15.47
C VAL A 305 -5.17 -2.86 16.94
N ASP A 306 -5.37 -1.86 17.81
CA ASP A 306 -5.50 -2.05 19.24
C ASP A 306 -6.43 -3.22 19.57
N GLN A 307 -5.89 -4.24 20.23
CA GLN A 307 -6.62 -5.41 20.70
C GLN A 307 -7.73 -5.05 21.70
N GLN A 308 -7.75 -3.81 22.23
CA GLN A 308 -8.74 -3.33 23.19
C GLN A 308 -10.01 -2.73 22.53
N THR A 309 -9.99 -2.38 21.23
CA THR A 309 -11.19 -1.82 20.59
C THR A 309 -12.22 -2.90 20.28
N LYS A 310 -13.42 -2.78 20.86
CA LYS A 310 -14.52 -3.75 20.74
C LYS A 310 -15.25 -3.74 19.39
N ASN A 311 -14.95 -2.78 18.49
CA ASN A 311 -15.67 -2.63 17.21
C ASN A 311 -15.07 -3.50 16.10
N ARG A 312 -15.19 -4.82 16.24
CA ARG A 312 -14.65 -5.82 15.29
C ARG A 312 -15.09 -5.60 13.83
N PRO A 313 -16.36 -5.28 13.50
CA PRO A 313 -16.78 -5.07 12.11
C PRO A 313 -16.03 -3.94 11.39
N LYS A 314 -15.83 -2.77 12.03
CA LYS A 314 -15.10 -1.65 11.43
C LYS A 314 -13.64 -1.99 11.11
N LYS A 315 -13.01 -2.86 11.90
CA LYS A 315 -11.62 -3.30 11.69
C LYS A 315 -11.49 -4.18 10.46
N ILE A 316 -12.40 -5.16 10.32
CA ILE A 316 -12.46 -6.04 9.15
C ILE A 316 -12.65 -5.19 7.90
N GLN A 317 -13.60 -4.25 7.94
CA GLN A 317 -13.83 -3.31 6.85
C GLN A 317 -12.56 -2.51 6.50
N SER A 318 -11.79 -2.04 7.47
CA SER A 318 -10.55 -1.27 7.22
C SER A 318 -9.48 -2.10 6.49
N ILE A 319 -9.32 -3.38 6.89
CA ILE A 319 -8.42 -4.33 6.21
C ILE A 319 -8.88 -4.55 4.78
N GLN A 320 -10.16 -4.81 4.57
CA GLN A 320 -10.75 -5.06 3.25
C GLN A 320 -10.65 -3.83 2.34
N MET A 321 -10.88 -2.64 2.88
CA MET A 321 -10.73 -1.38 2.13
C MET A 321 -9.27 -1.09 1.78
N SER A 322 -8.31 -1.51 2.61
CA SER A 322 -6.87 -1.40 2.30
C SER A 322 -6.47 -2.39 1.20
N ALA A 323 -7.04 -3.59 1.22
CA ALA A 323 -6.85 -4.58 0.16
C ALA A 323 -7.38 -4.07 -1.18
N LEU A 324 -8.63 -3.60 -1.23
CA LEU A 324 -9.19 -2.96 -2.42
C LEU A 324 -8.38 -1.71 -2.82
N GLY A 325 -8.00 -0.89 -1.83
CA GLY A 325 -7.18 0.31 -2.02
C GLY A 325 -5.85 0.04 -2.70
N SER A 326 -5.19 -1.08 -2.38
CA SER A 326 -3.93 -1.46 -3.03
C SER A 326 -4.08 -1.75 -4.53
N ILE A 327 -5.23 -2.29 -4.96
CA ILE A 327 -5.53 -2.52 -6.39
C ILE A 327 -5.79 -1.19 -7.09
N ILE A 328 -6.56 -0.32 -6.46
CA ILE A 328 -6.86 1.04 -6.95
C ILE A 328 -5.56 1.82 -7.14
N HIS A 329 -4.67 1.75 -6.16
CA HIS A 329 -3.37 2.41 -6.20
C HIS A 329 -2.52 1.92 -7.37
N MET A 330 -2.36 0.60 -7.54
CA MET A 330 -1.65 0.04 -8.72
C MET A 330 -2.25 0.53 -10.04
N ILE A 331 -3.59 0.55 -10.17
CA ILE A 331 -4.25 1.08 -11.38
C ILE A 331 -3.82 2.53 -11.64
N GLN A 332 -3.79 3.38 -10.61
CA GLN A 332 -3.45 4.79 -10.74
C GLN A 332 -1.97 4.98 -11.06
N ASP A 333 -1.09 4.28 -10.36
CA ASP A 333 0.36 4.31 -10.59
C ASP A 333 0.77 3.81 -11.97
N SER A 334 -0.01 2.91 -12.57
CA SER A 334 0.21 2.49 -13.95
C SER A 334 0.06 3.62 -14.98
N TYR A 335 -0.38 4.81 -14.57
CA TYR A 335 -0.44 6.00 -15.42
C TYR A 335 0.61 7.07 -15.08
N ALA A 336 1.45 6.83 -14.06
CA ALA A 336 2.58 7.70 -13.75
C ALA A 336 3.76 7.39 -14.68
N ASN A 337 4.28 8.40 -15.37
CA ASN A 337 5.38 8.25 -16.34
C ASN A 337 6.70 7.83 -15.68
N GLY A 338 6.87 8.13 -14.39
CA GLY A 338 7.99 7.62 -13.60
C GLY A 338 7.88 6.12 -13.32
N HIS A 339 6.68 5.55 -13.28
CA HIS A 339 6.44 4.16 -12.88
C HIS A 339 6.32 3.23 -14.07
N THR A 340 5.67 3.69 -15.14
CA THR A 340 5.45 2.90 -16.36
C THR A 340 5.71 3.73 -17.60
N GLU A 341 6.08 3.04 -18.67
CA GLU A 341 6.11 3.61 -20.01
C GLU A 341 4.85 3.20 -20.77
N ARG A 342 4.22 4.15 -21.47
CA ARG A 342 3.13 3.90 -22.42
C ARG A 342 3.50 4.45 -23.79
N ASP A 343 2.76 4.03 -24.83
CA ASP A 343 3.04 4.35 -26.24
C ASP A 343 3.22 5.86 -26.58
N ASN A 344 2.83 6.77 -25.68
CA ASN A 344 3.16 8.20 -25.71
C ASN A 344 3.73 8.61 -24.35
N SER A 345 5.04 8.87 -24.25
CA SER A 345 5.71 9.22 -22.99
C SER A 345 6.47 10.55 -23.07
N GLY A 346 6.53 11.23 -21.93
CA GLY A 346 7.25 12.49 -21.73
C GLY A 346 7.46 12.74 -20.24
N LEU A 347 8.22 13.77 -19.87
CA LEU A 347 8.47 14.12 -18.47
C LEU A 347 7.23 14.74 -17.79
N GLU A 348 6.39 15.43 -18.55
CA GLU A 348 5.19 16.09 -18.03
C GLU A 348 4.15 15.07 -17.54
N PRO A 349 3.47 15.34 -16.42
CA PRO A 349 2.45 14.44 -15.88
C PRO A 349 1.26 14.35 -16.85
N LYS A 350 1.04 13.14 -17.38
CA LYS A 350 0.01 12.89 -18.39
C LYS A 350 -0.54 11.48 -18.27
N VAL A 351 -1.86 11.37 -18.11
CA VAL A 351 -2.59 10.10 -18.28
C VAL A 351 -2.70 9.82 -19.77
N SER A 352 -1.96 8.80 -20.23
CA SER A 352 -2.00 8.28 -21.59
C SER A 352 -2.79 6.96 -21.62
N LEU A 353 -3.75 6.83 -22.54
CA LEU A 353 -4.51 5.59 -22.72
C LEU A 353 -3.83 4.59 -23.67
N GLY A 354 -2.55 4.80 -24.03
CA GLY A 354 -1.72 3.78 -24.65
C GLY A 354 -1.55 2.56 -23.72
N ARG A 355 -1.16 1.40 -24.28
CA ARG A 355 -0.85 0.23 -23.44
C ARG A 355 0.45 0.48 -22.64
N VAL A 356 0.66 -0.25 -21.56
CA VAL A 356 1.95 -0.30 -20.87
C VAL A 356 2.94 -1.09 -21.71
N ILE A 357 4.10 -0.49 -22.00
CA ILE A 357 5.18 -1.08 -22.80
C ILE A 357 6.44 -1.36 -21.98
N ALA A 358 6.55 -0.78 -20.78
CA ALA A 358 7.62 -1.08 -19.85
C ALA A 358 7.18 -0.73 -18.42
N PHE A 359 7.69 -1.49 -17.45
CA PHE A 359 7.63 -1.14 -16.04
C PHE A 359 8.99 -0.58 -15.64
N ARG A 360 9.01 0.58 -14.98
CA ARG A 360 10.25 1.26 -14.59
C ARG A 360 10.72 0.77 -13.23
N THR A 361 12.00 0.96 -12.94
CA THR A 361 12.59 0.73 -11.63
C THR A 361 12.73 2.06 -10.91
N TYR A 362 12.32 2.14 -9.64
CA TYR A 362 12.55 3.35 -8.85
C TYR A 362 14.05 3.59 -8.63
N LEU A 363 14.80 2.49 -8.45
CA LEU A 363 16.25 2.53 -8.35
C LEU A 363 16.86 3.08 -9.64
N GLY A 364 17.77 4.05 -9.51
CA GLY A 364 18.47 4.70 -10.63
C GLY A 364 17.71 5.85 -11.29
N GLN A 365 16.55 6.25 -10.77
CA GLN A 365 15.85 7.44 -11.23
C GLN A 365 16.37 8.74 -10.58
N ASP A 366 16.44 9.78 -11.39
CA ASP A 366 16.60 11.17 -10.98
C ASP A 366 15.33 11.61 -10.23
N LYS A 367 15.52 11.91 -8.95
CA LYS A 367 14.46 12.29 -8.02
C LYS A 367 13.70 13.56 -8.44
N ASP A 368 14.40 14.51 -9.07
CA ASP A 368 13.82 15.81 -9.39
C ASP A 368 12.95 15.67 -10.64
N LYS A 369 13.35 14.81 -11.58
CA LYS A 369 12.52 14.42 -12.73
C LYS A 369 11.34 13.56 -12.32
N HIS A 370 11.55 12.60 -11.40
CA HIS A 370 10.47 11.78 -10.85
C HIS A 370 9.39 12.65 -10.16
N ALA A 371 9.81 13.61 -9.32
CA ALA A 371 8.89 14.52 -8.66
C ALA A 371 8.07 15.42 -9.60
N ILE A 372 8.51 15.62 -10.86
CA ILE A 372 7.72 16.32 -11.88
C ILE A 372 6.55 15.45 -12.36
N SER A 373 6.77 14.15 -12.55
CA SER A 373 5.71 13.24 -13.01
C SER A 373 4.65 12.92 -11.96
N ASP A 374 4.94 13.15 -10.68
CA ASP A 374 4.01 12.89 -9.57
C ASP A 374 2.98 14.02 -9.38
N LYS A 375 3.07 15.09 -10.18
CA LYS A 375 2.09 16.18 -10.15
C LYS A 375 0.78 15.77 -10.79
N TRP A 376 -0.29 16.54 -10.53
CA TRP A 376 -1.60 16.26 -11.12
C TRP A 376 -1.50 16.23 -12.66
N PRO A 377 -1.97 15.16 -13.31
CA PRO A 377 -1.74 14.97 -14.73
C PRO A 377 -2.76 15.69 -15.61
N THR A 378 -2.34 15.98 -16.84
CA THR A 378 -3.28 16.20 -17.95
C THR A 378 -3.84 14.86 -18.42
N PHE A 379 -5.02 14.86 -19.04
CA PHE A 379 -5.65 13.62 -19.53
C PHE A 379 -5.72 13.63 -21.06
N ASP A 380 -5.27 12.54 -21.67
CA ASP A 380 -5.40 12.26 -23.10
C ASP A 380 -6.30 11.06 -23.29
N ASP A 381 -7.29 11.19 -24.17
CA ASP A 381 -8.31 10.17 -24.42
C ASP A 381 -7.97 9.25 -25.59
N VAL A 382 -6.75 9.35 -26.11
CA VAL A 382 -6.28 8.55 -27.24
C VAL A 382 -5.60 7.27 -26.74
N GLY A 383 -6.24 6.13 -27.01
CA GLY A 383 -5.63 4.82 -26.89
C GLY A 383 -6.61 3.70 -26.52
N PRO A 384 -6.15 2.45 -26.47
CA PRO A 384 -7.00 1.29 -26.20
C PRO A 384 -7.31 1.08 -24.71
N SER A 385 -6.55 1.68 -23.81
CA SER A 385 -6.71 1.48 -22.36
C SER A 385 -7.85 2.30 -21.78
N VAL A 386 -8.32 1.90 -20.59
CA VAL A 386 -9.36 2.62 -19.83
C VAL A 386 -8.73 3.57 -18.81
N ASP A 387 -9.18 4.82 -18.75
CA ASP A 387 -8.64 5.82 -17.82
C ASP A 387 -8.76 5.37 -16.34
N PRO A 388 -7.89 5.86 -15.44
CA PRO A 388 -7.84 5.41 -14.06
C PRO A 388 -9.13 5.68 -13.29
N ILE A 389 -9.86 6.75 -13.61
CA ILE A 389 -11.11 7.11 -12.91
C ILE A 389 -12.20 6.10 -13.28
N THR A 390 -12.39 5.85 -14.57
CA THR A 390 -13.33 4.84 -15.07
C THR A 390 -12.97 3.45 -14.57
N ALA A 391 -11.69 3.07 -14.58
CA ALA A 391 -11.23 1.77 -14.10
C ALA A 391 -11.56 1.54 -12.63
N VAL A 392 -11.30 2.54 -11.78
CA VAL A 392 -11.58 2.49 -10.34
C VAL A 392 -13.08 2.46 -10.07
N ALA A 393 -13.89 3.27 -10.75
CA ALA A 393 -15.34 3.27 -10.57
C ALA A 393 -15.94 1.90 -10.91
N LYS A 394 -15.43 1.27 -11.97
CA LYS A 394 -15.75 -0.09 -12.41
C LYS A 394 -15.33 -1.15 -11.40
N LEU A 395 -14.15 -1.04 -10.83
CA LEU A 395 -13.65 -1.95 -9.79
C LEU A 395 -14.49 -1.86 -8.51
N VAL A 396 -14.86 -0.65 -8.08
CA VAL A 396 -15.73 -0.43 -6.90
C VAL A 396 -17.13 -1.01 -7.14
N TRP A 397 -17.70 -0.81 -8.33
CA TRP A 397 -18.97 -1.43 -8.70
C TRP A 397 -18.88 -2.96 -8.64
N LEU A 398 -17.83 -3.55 -9.24
CA LEU A 398 -17.58 -5.00 -9.24
C LEU A 398 -17.47 -5.54 -7.82
N HIS A 399 -16.65 -4.90 -6.98
CA HIS A 399 -16.50 -5.28 -5.57
C HIS A 399 -17.86 -5.27 -4.87
N ASN A 400 -18.70 -4.25 -5.09
CA ASN A 400 -20.01 -4.22 -4.44
C ASN A 400 -20.90 -5.39 -4.88
N GLN A 401 -20.92 -5.73 -6.17
CA GLN A 401 -21.72 -6.87 -6.66
C GLN A 401 -21.24 -8.18 -6.04
N VAL A 402 -19.93 -8.43 -6.05
CA VAL A 402 -19.32 -9.67 -5.55
C VAL A 402 -19.53 -9.79 -4.03
N SER A 403 -19.31 -8.72 -3.26
CA SER A 403 -19.57 -8.72 -1.81
C SER A 403 -21.03 -8.99 -1.44
N GLN A 404 -21.97 -8.71 -2.34
CA GLN A 404 -23.40 -9.01 -2.15
C GLN A 404 -23.77 -10.42 -2.64
N GLY A 405 -22.82 -11.21 -3.14
CA GLY A 405 -23.08 -12.52 -3.74
C GLY A 405 -23.87 -12.44 -5.05
N LYS A 406 -23.93 -11.28 -5.70
CA LYS A 406 -24.59 -11.11 -6.99
C LYS A 406 -23.77 -11.80 -8.07
N SER A 407 -24.44 -12.52 -8.98
CA SER A 407 -23.79 -13.13 -10.13
C SER A 407 -23.39 -12.04 -11.12
N VAL A 408 -22.08 -11.86 -11.31
CA VAL A 408 -21.50 -11.04 -12.37
C VAL A 408 -21.05 -11.97 -13.48
N SER A 409 -21.17 -11.54 -14.74
CA SER A 409 -20.64 -12.31 -15.87
C SER A 409 -19.18 -12.67 -15.62
N ASN A 410 -18.81 -13.95 -15.73
CA ASN A 410 -17.43 -14.43 -15.55
C ASN A 410 -16.42 -13.73 -16.48
N LYS A 411 -16.88 -13.09 -17.57
CA LYS A 411 -16.05 -12.26 -18.45
C LYS A 411 -15.64 -10.91 -17.85
N TYR A 412 -16.26 -10.51 -16.74
CA TYR A 412 -16.04 -9.24 -16.08
C TYR A 412 -15.62 -9.48 -14.63
N ASN A 413 -14.31 -9.49 -14.44
CA ASN A 413 -13.62 -9.74 -13.17
C ASN A 413 -12.43 -8.77 -13.03
N VAL A 414 -11.68 -8.87 -11.93
CA VAL A 414 -10.50 -8.03 -11.68
C VAL A 414 -9.49 -8.11 -12.83
N ASP A 415 -9.20 -9.31 -13.34
CA ASP A 415 -8.27 -9.52 -14.46
C ASP A 415 -8.70 -8.77 -15.73
N SER A 416 -10.00 -8.77 -16.04
CA SER A 416 -10.53 -8.08 -17.22
C SER A 416 -10.40 -6.55 -17.10
N ILE A 417 -10.50 -6.00 -15.88
CA ILE A 417 -10.29 -4.57 -15.63
C ILE A 417 -8.81 -4.25 -15.79
N LEU A 418 -7.93 -5.04 -15.17
CA LEU A 418 -6.48 -4.85 -15.28
C LEU A 418 -6.02 -5.03 -16.74
N GLN A 419 -6.57 -5.98 -17.48
CA GLN A 419 -6.26 -6.18 -18.90
C GLN A 419 -6.57 -4.92 -19.71
N ARG A 420 -7.66 -4.21 -19.39
CA ARG A 420 -8.00 -2.92 -20.02
C ARG A 420 -7.12 -1.77 -19.54
N VAL A 421 -6.52 -1.84 -18.37
CA VAL A 421 -5.64 -0.79 -17.83
C VAL A 421 -4.23 -0.93 -18.42
N TYR A 422 -3.63 -2.12 -18.30
CA TYR A 422 -2.24 -2.37 -18.69
C TYR A 422 -2.09 -2.77 -20.16
N GLY A 423 -3.07 -3.48 -20.74
CA GLY A 423 -2.97 -4.05 -22.08
C GLY A 423 -2.11 -5.32 -22.14
N ASP A 424 -1.84 -5.78 -23.36
CA ASP A 424 -1.03 -6.97 -23.61
C ASP A 424 0.47 -6.67 -23.57
N VAL A 425 1.21 -7.59 -22.97
CA VAL A 425 2.69 -7.62 -23.03
C VAL A 425 3.11 -8.28 -24.34
N LYS A 426 4.06 -7.68 -25.03
CA LYS A 426 4.67 -8.19 -26.25
C LYS A 426 6.13 -8.53 -26.00
N GLU A 427 6.67 -9.50 -26.73
CA GLU A 427 8.10 -9.87 -26.69
C GLU A 427 9.05 -8.72 -27.09
N THR A 428 8.52 -7.67 -27.73
CA THR A 428 9.28 -6.49 -28.16
C THR A 428 9.25 -5.35 -27.15
N ASP A 429 8.57 -5.56 -26.01
CA ASP A 429 8.46 -4.57 -24.95
C ASP A 429 9.80 -4.35 -24.24
N GLU A 430 10.01 -3.12 -23.78
CA GLU A 430 11.29 -2.73 -23.18
C GLU A 430 11.39 -3.34 -21.78
N THR A 431 12.55 -3.91 -21.47
CA THR A 431 12.83 -4.44 -20.13
C THR A 431 13.01 -3.30 -19.13
N ALA A 432 12.85 -3.64 -17.85
CA ALA A 432 12.87 -2.66 -16.79
C ALA A 432 14.19 -1.90 -16.68
N GLY A 433 14.08 -0.64 -16.34
CA GLY A 433 15.19 0.26 -16.06
C GLY A 433 14.63 1.59 -15.54
N PRO A 434 15.47 2.59 -15.30
CA PRO A 434 15.03 3.84 -14.70
C PRO A 434 14.13 4.63 -15.67
N GLY A 435 14.17 4.32 -16.96
CA GLY A 435 13.49 5.06 -18.01
C GLY A 435 14.38 6.14 -18.60
N ARG A 436 14.34 6.31 -19.92
CA ARG A 436 15.32 7.15 -20.66
C ARG A 436 15.32 8.61 -20.20
N LEU A 437 14.16 9.13 -19.83
CA LEU A 437 14.00 10.50 -19.38
C LEU A 437 14.33 10.67 -17.89
N TYR A 438 14.24 9.60 -17.11
CA TYR A 438 14.38 9.60 -15.67
C TYR A 438 15.73 9.07 -15.20
N ALA A 439 16.58 8.52 -16.07
CA ALA A 439 17.95 8.16 -15.69
C ALA A 439 18.76 9.40 -15.22
N GLU A 440 19.65 9.17 -14.25
CA GLU A 440 20.67 10.14 -13.78
C GLU A 440 21.69 10.51 -14.87
#